data_AF-A0A9W8AL33-F1
#
_entry.id   AF-A0A9W8AL33-F1
#
_cell.length_a   1.000
_cell.length_b   1.000
_cell.length_c   1.000
_cell.angle_alpha   90.00
_cell.angle_beta   90.00
_cell.angle_gamma   90.00
#
_symmetry.space_group_name_H-M   'P 1'
#
loop_
_entity.id
_entity.type
_entity.pdbx_description
1 polymer ?
#
loop_
_entity_poly.entity_id
_entity_poly.type
_entity_poly.pdbx_seq_one_letter_code
_entity_poly.pdbx_strand_id
1 'polypeptide(L)' 'LHSRSHYCMDLNFMYSLLNTGYDIPETREIHMAKQIKGYETGWCLGATIAMLDEGQLCKVEEVAM' A
#
# COMPACT_ATOMS: atom_id res chain seq x y z
N LEU A 1 -0.48 23.90 13.92
CA LEU A 1 -0.05 24.06 12.51
C LEU A 1 1.37 23.56 12.20
N HIS A 2 2.22 23.23 13.19
CA HIS A 2 3.64 22.89 12.95
C HIS A 2 3.95 21.42 12.56
N SER A 3 2.96 20.54 12.44
CA SER A 3 3.24 19.08 12.37
C SER A 3 3.56 18.53 10.99
N ARG A 4 3.44 19.31 9.90
CA ARG A 4 3.74 18.84 8.53
C ARG A 4 4.28 19.97 7.64
N SER A 5 5.43 20.52 7.99
CA SER A 5 6.15 21.52 7.17
C SER A 5 6.35 21.09 5.71
N HIS A 6 6.39 19.79 5.44
CA HIS A 6 6.65 19.23 4.11
C HIS A 6 5.40 18.84 3.33
N TYR A 7 4.18 19.06 3.85
CA TYR A 7 2.96 18.59 3.21
C TYR A 7 2.79 19.09 1.75
N CYS A 8 3.10 20.36 1.50
CA CYS A 8 3.06 20.93 0.15
C CYS A 8 4.05 20.25 -0.79
N MET A 9 5.26 19.96 -0.29
CA MET A 9 6.29 19.26 -1.06
C MET A 9 5.86 17.81 -1.37
N ASP A 10 5.33 17.10 -0.37
CA ASP A 10 4.90 15.71 -0.53
C ASP A 10 3.79 15.59 -1.59
N LEU A 11 2.80 16.48 -1.56
CA LEU A 11 1.72 16.51 -2.56
C LEU A 11 2.24 16.83 -3.97
N ASN A 12 3.10 17.84 -4.11
CA ASN A 12 3.69 18.18 -5.40
C ASN A 12 4.54 17.03 -5.97
N PHE A 13 5.29 16.35 -5.11
CA PHE A 13 6.08 15.20 -5.50
C PHE A 13 5.18 14.05 -5.96
N MET A 14 4.16 13.67 -5.18
CA MET A 14 3.22 12.61 -5.56
C MET A 14 2.49 12.93 -6.87
N TYR A 15 2.00 14.16 -7.03
CA TYR A 15 1.33 14.58 -8.27
C TYR A 15 2.26 14.51 -9.48
N SER A 16 3.45 15.10 -9.39
CA SER A 16 4.41 15.12 -10.50
C SER A 16 4.90 13.72 -10.86
N LEU A 17 5.09 12.85 -9.86
CA LEU A 17 5.44 11.46 -10.09
C LEU A 17 4.36 10.73 -10.88
N LEU A 18 3.08 10.92 -10.54
CA LEU A 18 1.97 10.27 -11.24
C LEU A 18 1.77 10.85 -12.65
N ASN A 19 1.69 12.18 -12.77
CA ASN A 19 1.36 12.83 -14.04
C ASN A 19 2.55 12.86 -15.01
N THR A 20 3.76 13.18 -14.55
CA THR A 20 4.96 13.32 -15.41
C THR A 20 5.87 12.11 -15.35
N GLY A 21 5.98 11.46 -14.18
CA GLY A 21 6.84 10.28 -14.03
C GLY A 21 6.23 9.01 -14.63
N TYR A 22 4.93 8.81 -14.43
CA TYR A 22 4.18 7.65 -14.94
C TYR A 22 3.23 7.98 -16.10
N ASP A 23 3.24 9.23 -16.61
CA ASP A 23 2.37 9.70 -17.69
C ASP A 23 0.88 9.38 -17.48
N ILE A 24 0.41 9.45 -16.23
CA ILE A 24 -1.00 9.22 -15.91
C ILE A 24 -1.82 10.46 -16.28
N PRO A 25 -2.78 10.37 -17.21
CA PRO A 25 -3.60 11.51 -17.60
C PRO A 25 -4.59 11.88 -16.49
N GLU A 26 -4.90 13.18 -16.37
CA GLU A 26 -5.84 13.70 -15.36
C GLU A 26 -7.25 13.10 -15.45
N THR A 27 -7.65 12.59 -16.62
CA THR A 27 -8.95 11.92 -16.81
C THR A 27 -9.00 10.52 -16.20
N ARG A 28 -7.87 9.96 -15.77
CA ARG A 28 -7.82 8.62 -15.15
C ARG A 28 -8.20 8.72 -13.68
N GLU A 29 -9.24 8.00 -13.28
CA GLU A 29 -9.64 7.90 -11.88
C GLU A 29 -8.59 7.12 -11.06
N ILE A 30 -8.22 7.68 -9.91
CA ILE A 30 -7.26 7.07 -8.99
C ILE A 30 -7.97 6.82 -7.67
N HIS A 31 -7.96 5.56 -7.21
CA HIS A 31 -8.48 5.17 -5.91
C HIS A 31 -7.32 5.03 -4.91
N MET A 32 -7.36 5.81 -3.84
CA MET A 32 -6.45 5.67 -2.71
C MET A 32 -7.14 4.87 -1.60
N ALA A 33 -6.52 3.76 -1.20
CA ALA A 33 -7.01 2.93 -0.12
C ALA A 33 -5.88 2.65 0.86
N LYS A 34 -6.16 2.78 2.16
CA LYS A 34 -5.29 2.26 3.22
C LYS A 34 -5.59 0.78 3.48
N GLN A 35 -6.88 0.43 3.42
CA GLN A 35 -7.36 -0.93 3.64
C GLN A 35 -8.42 -1.30 2.61
N ILE A 36 -8.48 -2.58 2.26
CA ILE A 36 -9.53 -3.18 1.45
C ILE A 36 -10.17 -4.28 2.28
N LYS A 37 -11.48 -4.17 2.53
CA LYS A 37 -12.24 -5.11 3.39
C LYS A 37 -11.60 -5.34 4.78
N GLY A 38 -10.99 -4.30 5.36
CA GLY A 38 -10.34 -4.35 6.67
C GLY A 38 -8.89 -4.86 6.66
N TYR A 39 -8.34 -5.24 5.50
CA TYR A 39 -6.95 -5.66 5.35
C TYR A 39 -6.10 -4.52 4.80
N GLU A 40 -4.91 -4.29 5.37
CA GLU A 40 -3.94 -3.28 4.89
C GLU A 40 -3.51 -3.58 3.45
N THR A 41 -3.48 -2.53 2.63
CA THR A 41 -2.98 -2.63 1.26
C THR A 41 -1.45 -2.64 1.27
N GLY A 42 -0.85 -3.79 0.99
CA GLY A 42 0.60 -3.90 0.94
C GLY A 42 1.09 -5.24 0.39
N TRP A 43 2.35 -5.28 -0.03
CA TRP A 43 2.97 -6.47 -0.61
C TRP A 43 3.09 -7.64 0.36
N CYS A 44 3.18 -7.36 1.67
CA CYS A 44 3.28 -8.40 2.70
C CYS A 44 2.09 -9.37 2.67
N LEU A 45 0.87 -8.87 2.44
CA LEU A 45 -0.32 -9.71 2.35
C LEU A 45 -0.21 -10.69 1.17
N GLY A 46 0.25 -10.22 0.01
CA GLY A 46 0.48 -11.06 -1.17
C GLY A 46 1.57 -12.10 -0.94
N ALA A 47 2.68 -11.71 -0.29
CA ALA A 47 3.75 -12.62 0.04
C ALA A 47 3.28 -13.75 0.98
N THR A 48 2.48 -13.44 2.00
CA THR A 48 1.91 -14.45 2.90
C THR A 48 0.98 -15.42 2.18
N ILE A 49 0.17 -14.94 1.24
CA ILE A 49 -0.69 -15.81 0.43
C ILE A 49 0.16 -16.76 -0.41
N ALA A 50 1.21 -16.27 -1.07
CA ALA A 50 2.11 -17.12 -1.86
C ALA A 50 2.79 -18.20 -0.99
N MET A 51 3.26 -17.83 0.21
CA MET A 51 3.85 -18.79 1.15
C MET A 51 2.85 -19.85 1.62
N LEU A 52 1.57 -19.49 1.82
CA LEU A 52 0.51 -20.43 2.18
C LEU A 52 0.18 -21.38 1.03
N ASP A 53 0.12 -20.87 -0.21
CA ASP A 53 -0.16 -21.65 -1.41
C ASP A 53 0.95 -22.68 -1.69
N GLU A 54 2.20 -22.31 -1.42
CA GLU A 54 3.37 -23.20 -1.50
C GLU A 54 3.45 -24.21 -0.33
N GLY A 55 2.52 -24.15 0.63
CA GLY A 55 2.50 -25.04 1.79
C GLY A 55 3.65 -24.83 2.76
N GLN A 56 4.30 -23.66 2.73
CA GLN A 56 5.54 -23.35 3.47
C GLN A 56 5.31 -22.82 4.90
N LEU A 57 4.10 -22.88 5.44
CA LEU A 57 3.94 -22.63 6.87
C LEU A 57 4.30 -23.89 7.66
N CYS A 58 5.44 -23.84 8.35
CA CYS A 58 5.64 -24.63 9.57
C CYS A 58 4.35 -24.58 10.40
N LYS A 59 3.87 -25.73 10.91
CA LYS A 59 2.69 -25.82 11.78
C LYS A 59 2.85 -24.84 12.94
N VAL A 60 2.26 -23.66 12.83
CA VAL A 60 2.19 -22.72 13.94
C VAL A 60 1.23 -23.37 14.92
N GLU A 61 1.74 -24.02 15.96
CA GLU A 61 0.90 -24.37 17.11
C GLU A 61 0.27 -23.07 17.58
N GLU A 62 -1.06 -23.05 17.70
CA GLU A 62 -1.82 -21.90 18.17
C GLU A 62 -1.18 -21.40 19.46
N VAL A 63 -0.50 -20.26 19.40
CA VAL A 63 -0.11 -19.54 20.61
C VAL A 63 -1.42 -18.93 21.13
N ALA A 64 -2.12 -19.72 21.93
CA ALA A 64 -3.25 -19.27 22.71
C ALA A 64 -2.79 -18.06 23.54
N MET A 65 -3.47 -16.93 23.35
CA MET A 65 -3.36 -15.76 24.21
C MET A 65 -4.19 -15.96 25.46
#